data_AF-D5VR97-F1
#
_entry.id   AF-D5VR97-F1
#
_cell.length_a   1.000
_cell.length_b   1.000
_cell.length_c   1.000
_cell.angle_alpha   90.00
_cell.angle_beta   90.00
_cell.angle_gamma   90.00
#
_symmetry.space_group_name_H-M   'P 1'
#
loop_
_entity.id
_entity.type
_entity.pdbx_description
1 polymer ?
#
loop_
_entity_poly.entity_id
_entity_poly.type
_entity_poly.pdbx_seq_one_letter_code
_entity_poly.pdbx_strand_id
1 'polypeptide(L)' 'MEREKLIKKLLHVLEHTEEHFETIISLLKELNLNYSEYEELYKKLKEANEKIKGTL' A
#
# COMPACT_ATOMS: atom_id res chain seq x y z
N MET A 1 -20.93 -14.02 -5.85
CA MET A 1 -21.12 -14.41 -4.43
C MET A 1 -20.63 -13.27 -3.52
N GLU A 2 -21.19 -13.06 -2.34
CA GLU A 2 -20.79 -11.95 -1.43
C GLU A 2 -19.29 -11.96 -1.10
N ARG A 3 -18.70 -13.15 -0.96
CA ARG A 3 -17.26 -13.33 -0.74
C ARG A 3 -16.40 -12.72 -1.85
N GLU A 4 -16.74 -12.93 -3.13
CA GLU A 4 -15.99 -12.38 -4.26
C GLU A 4 -16.04 -10.85 -4.29
N LYS A 5 -17.16 -10.24 -3.88
CA LYS A 5 -17.30 -8.79 -3.76
C LYS A 5 -16.39 -8.24 -2.67
N LEU A 6 -16.30 -8.93 -1.54
CA LEU A 6 -15.39 -8.55 -0.45
C LEU A 6 -13.92 -8.68 -0.85
N ILE A 7 -13.55 -9.74 -1.59
CA ILE A 7 -12.19 -9.94 -2.11
C ILE A 7 -11.81 -8.80 -3.05
N LYS A 8 -12.67 -8.46 -4.02
CA LYS A 8 -12.43 -7.33 -4.94
C LYS A 8 -12.27 -6.00 -4.20
N LYS A 9 -13.12 -5.75 -3.19
CA LYS A 9 -13.02 -4.55 -2.36
C LYS A 9 -11.69 -4.50 -1.60
N LEU A 10 -11.25 -5.63 -1.03
CA LEU A 10 -9.98 -5.72 -0.32
C LEU A 10 -8.82 -5.41 -1.26
N LEU A 11 -8.73 -6.09 -2.41
CA LEU A 11 -7.64 -5.88 -3.39
C LEU A 11 -7.52 -4.42 -3.82
N HIS A 12 -8.66 -3.77 -4.08
CA HIS A 12 -8.73 -2.36 -4.44
C HIS A 12 -8.23 -1.43 -3.31
N VAL A 13 -8.60 -1.72 -2.06
CA VAL A 13 -8.12 -0.94 -0.90
C VAL A 13 -6.62 -1.12 -0.69
N LEU A 14 -6.09 -2.34 -0.89
CA LEU A 14 -4.65 -2.61 -0.76
C LEU A 14 -3.86 -1.80 -1.80
N GLU A 15 -4.29 -1.82 -3.06
CA GLU A 15 -3.68 -1.06 -4.15
C GLU A 15 -3.71 0.45 -3.90
N HIS A 16 -4.88 1.02 -3.56
CA HIS A 16 -4.98 2.44 -3.26
C HIS A 16 -4.13 2.88 -2.06
N THR A 17 -3.98 2.01 -1.06
CA THR A 17 -3.12 2.31 0.08
C THR A 17 -1.65 2.37 -0.36
N GLU A 18 -1.20 1.48 -1.26
CA GLU A 18 0.15 1.58 -1.85
C GLU A 18 0.35 2.90 -2.60
N GLU A 19 -0.61 3.32 -3.43
CA GLU A 19 -0.55 4.61 -4.16
C GLU A 19 -0.49 5.82 -3.21
N HIS A 20 -1.24 5.78 -2.10
CA HIS A 20 -1.19 6.83 -1.07
C HIS A 20 0.19 6.92 -0.42
N PHE A 21 0.84 5.80 -0.12
CA PHE A 21 2.21 5.79 0.40
C PHE A 21 3.21 6.34 -0.61
N GLU A 22 3.11 5.96 -1.88
CA GLU A 22 3.97 6.51 -2.95
C GLU A 22 3.82 8.03 -3.06
N THR A 23 2.58 8.52 -2.99
CA THR A 23 2.27 9.95 -3.00
C THR A 23 2.90 10.67 -1.81
N ILE A 24 2.77 10.12 -0.59
CA ILE A 24 3.36 10.71 0.61
C ILE A 24 4.89 10.75 0.49
N ILE A 25 5.54 9.67 0.07
CA ILE A 25 6.99 9.62 -0.12
C ILE A 25 7.43 10.67 -1.16
N SER A 26 6.70 10.80 -2.27
CA SER A 26 6.98 11.82 -3.28
C SER A 26 6.89 13.23 -2.71
N LEU A 27 5.81 13.55 -1.98
CA LEU A 27 5.64 14.86 -1.35
C LEU A 27 6.72 15.17 -0.31
N LEU A 28 7.08 14.19 0.53
CA LEU A 28 8.16 14.35 1.49
C LEU A 28 9.49 14.64 0.79
N LYS A 29 9.76 13.95 -0.33
CA LYS A 29 10.96 14.16 -1.15
C LYS A 29 10.97 15.55 -1.80
N GLU A 30 9.84 15.99 -2.36
CA GLU A 30 9.70 17.33 -2.95
C GLU A 30 9.87 18.46 -1.93
N LEU A 31 9.39 18.25 -0.70
CA LEU A 31 9.54 19.19 0.41
C LEU A 31 10.90 19.10 1.12
N ASN A 32 11.81 18.24 0.64
CA ASN A 32 13.13 17.98 1.25
C ASN A 32 13.04 17.60 2.75
N LEU A 33 12.01 16.82 3.10
CA LEU A 33 11.79 16.27 4.43
C LEU A 33 12.35 14.84 4.51
N ASN A 34 12.62 14.35 5.73
CA ASN A 34 13.04 12.96 5.91
C ASN A 34 11.88 12.01 5.57
N TYR A 35 12.10 11.11 4.61
CA TYR A 35 11.12 10.13 4.15
C TYR A 35 11.53 8.66 4.42
N SER A 36 12.67 8.45 5.08
CA SER A 36 13.25 7.11 5.30
C SER A 36 12.28 6.16 6.04
N GLU A 37 11.56 6.68 7.04
CA GLU A 37 10.58 5.89 7.80
C GLU A 37 9.37 5.49 6.93
N TYR A 38 8.90 6.40 6.08
CA TYR A 38 7.82 6.12 5.14
C TYR A 38 8.20 5.10 4.08
N GLU A 39 9.45 5.12 3.58
CA GLU A 39 9.96 4.07 2.69
C GLU A 39 10.00 2.70 3.36
N GLU A 40 10.42 2.61 4.62
CA GLU A 40 10.44 1.34 5.35
C GLU A 40 9.02 0.81 5.57
N LEU A 41 8.09 1.68 5.95
CA LEU A 41 6.67 1.32 6.11
C LEU A 41 6.07 0.86 4.78
N TYR A 42 6.36 1.55 3.68
CA TYR A 42 5.87 1.17 2.36
C TYR A 42 6.36 -0.22 1.93
N LYS A 43 7.64 -0.56 2.19
CA LYS A 43 8.16 -1.91 1.93
C LYS A 43 7.42 -2.97 2.73
N LYS A 44 7.24 -2.75 4.04
CA LYS A 44 6.49 -3.67 4.91
C LYS A 44 5.04 -3.84 4.45
N LEU A 45 4.39 -2.75 4.03
CA LEU A 45 3.04 -2.76 3.47
C LEU A 45 2.98 -3.62 2.20
N LYS A 46 3.89 -3.39 1.24
CA LYS A 46 3.96 -4.17 0.00
C LYS A 46 4.14 -5.67 0.27
N GLU A 47 5.06 -6.03 1.16
CA GLU A 47 5.26 -7.43 1.55
C GLU A 47 4.01 -8.06 2.19
N ALA A 48 3.29 -7.31 3.04
CA ALA A 48 2.05 -7.78 3.64
C ALA A 48 0.94 -7.96 2.59
N ASN A 49 0.81 -7.01 1.66
CA ASN A 49 -0.18 -7.05 0.58
C ASN A 49 0.05 -8.25 -0.35
N GLU A 50 1.29 -8.51 -0.75
CA GLU A 50 1.63 -9.66 -1.60
C GLU A 50 1.33 -10.99 -0.91
N LYS A 51 1.59 -11.12 0.40
CA LYS A 51 1.21 -12.32 1.17
C LYS A 51 -0.30 -12.54 1.20
N ILE A 52 -1.08 -11.48 1.38
CA ILE A 52 -2.55 -11.55 1.35
C ILE A 52 -3.03 -11.95 -0.04
N LYS A 53 -2.53 -11.31 -1.09
CA LYS A 53 -2.87 -11.63 -2.49
C LYS A 53 -2.57 -13.10 -2.83
N GLY A 54 -1.45 -13.65 -2.34
CA GLY A 54 -1.10 -15.06 -2.53
C GLY A 54 -1.98 -16.06 -1.75
N THR A 55 -2.81 -15.59 -0.81
CA THR A 55 -3.71 -16.42 0.01
C THR A 55 -5.16 -16.39 -0.50
N LEU A 56 -5.50 -15.43 -1.36
CA LEU A 56 -6.85 -15.22 -1.91
C LEU A 56 -7.10 -16.05 -3.16
#